data_AF-G9K7Z7-F1
#
_entry.id   AF-G9K7Z7-F1
#
_cell.length_a   1.000
_cell.length_b   1.000
_cell.length_c   1.000
_cell.angle_alpha   90.00
_cell.angle_beta   90.00
_cell.angle_gamma   90.00
#
_symmetry.space_group_name_H-M   'P 1'
#
loop_
_entity.id
_entity.type
_entity.pdbx_description
1 polymer ?
#
loop_
_entity_poly.entity_id
_entity_poly.type
_entity_poly.pdbx_seq_one_letter_code
_entity_poly.pdbx_strand_id
1 'polypeptide(L)'
;PCPRWARHRGTSTPMATSLRSPAFPSCSSASTGTDDEGVRGTCEDASMCKRFAVSLGYWHDPYIQHFVRLSKERKAPEINRGYFARVHGVSQLIKAFLRKTECHCQIINLGAGMDTTFWRLKDEDLLPRKYFEVDFPVIVTRKLHS
;
A
#
# COMPACT_ATOMS: atom_id res chain seq x y z
N PRO A 1 40.27 -19.84 -60.40
CA PRO A 1 39.53 -21.00 -60.93
C PRO A 1 38.12 -21.06 -60.32
N CYS A 2 37.12 -20.70 -61.12
CA CYS A 2 35.68 -20.85 -60.84
C CYS A 2 35.24 -22.27 -61.24
N PRO A 3 34.09 -22.78 -60.75
CA PRO A 3 32.89 -22.59 -61.58
C PRO A 3 31.62 -22.20 -60.81
N ARG A 4 30.69 -21.70 -61.61
CA ARG A 4 29.37 -21.13 -61.33
C ARG A 4 28.30 -22.13 -61.84
N TRP A 5 27.02 -21.82 -61.56
CA TRP A 5 25.75 -22.39 -62.06
C TRP A 5 25.14 -23.45 -61.12
N ALA A 6 23.87 -23.43 -60.70
CA ALA A 6 22.74 -22.49 -60.81
C ALA A 6 21.71 -22.92 -59.73
N ARG A 7 21.27 -22.02 -58.83
CA ARG A 7 19.91 -21.44 -58.75
C ARG A 7 18.75 -22.44 -58.90
N HIS A 8 18.04 -22.75 -57.81
CA HIS A 8 16.57 -22.73 -57.77
C HIS A 8 16.05 -22.53 -56.34
N ARG A 9 15.18 -21.52 -56.17
CA ARG A 9 14.41 -21.23 -54.95
C ARG A 9 13.17 -22.11 -54.93
N GLY A 10 12.80 -22.58 -53.75
CA GLY A 10 11.52 -23.20 -53.46
C GLY A 10 11.29 -23.19 -51.95
N THR A 11 10.62 -22.16 -51.47
CA THR A 11 10.18 -22.00 -50.07
C THR A 11 9.08 -23.01 -49.78
N SER A 12 9.37 -24.01 -48.97
CA SER A 12 8.40 -24.95 -48.41
C SER A 12 7.87 -24.40 -47.08
N THR A 13 6.64 -23.90 -47.09
CA THR A 13 5.80 -23.68 -45.91
C THR A 13 5.31 -25.02 -45.36
N PRO A 14 5.48 -25.32 -44.06
CA PRO A 14 4.68 -26.34 -43.39
C PRO A 14 3.52 -25.70 -42.62
N MET A 15 2.41 -26.45 -42.67
CA MET A 15 1.08 -26.15 -42.14
C MET A 15 1.02 -25.58 -40.73
N ALA A 16 0.07 -24.66 -40.55
CA ALA A 16 -0.39 -24.17 -39.26
C ALA A 16 -0.97 -25.31 -38.42
N THR A 17 -0.24 -25.72 -37.39
CA THR A 17 -0.80 -26.48 -36.26
C THR A 17 -1.67 -25.55 -35.42
N SER A 18 -2.98 -25.78 -35.48
CA SER A 18 -3.95 -25.28 -34.51
C SER A 18 -3.62 -25.84 -33.13
N LEU A 19 -2.94 -25.04 -32.30
CA LEU A 19 -2.80 -25.29 -30.87
C LEU A 19 -3.82 -24.43 -30.15
N ARG A 20 -4.92 -25.11 -29.80
CA ARG A 20 -5.99 -24.68 -28.91
C ARG A 20 -5.38 -24.11 -27.62
N SER A 21 -5.40 -22.79 -27.45
CA SER A 21 -5.08 -22.16 -26.16
C SER A 21 -6.08 -22.65 -25.11
N PRO A 22 -5.65 -23.05 -23.90
CA PRO A 22 -6.59 -23.27 -22.82
C PRO A 22 -7.15 -21.90 -22.43
N ALA A 23 -8.43 -21.66 -22.73
CA ALA A 23 -9.17 -20.57 -22.13
C ALA A 23 -9.20 -20.82 -20.62
N PHE A 24 -8.38 -20.07 -19.88
CA PHE A 24 -8.62 -19.92 -18.44
C PHE A 24 -10.05 -19.42 -18.29
N PRO A 25 -10.91 -20.07 -17.50
CA PRO A 25 -12.21 -19.50 -17.21
C PRO A 25 -11.94 -18.16 -16.54
N SER A 26 -12.24 -17.06 -17.23
CA SER A 26 -12.30 -15.76 -16.59
C SER A 26 -13.37 -15.90 -15.52
N CYS A 27 -12.96 -15.95 -14.26
CA CYS A 27 -13.87 -15.83 -13.15
C CYS A 27 -14.59 -14.49 -13.35
N SER A 28 -15.84 -14.56 -13.77
CA SER A 28 -16.71 -13.43 -13.98
C SER A 28 -16.71 -12.61 -12.69
N SER A 29 -16.11 -11.44 -12.77
CA SER A 29 -16.15 -10.39 -11.77
C SER A 29 -17.61 -10.02 -11.49
N ALA A 30 -18.18 -10.60 -10.43
CA ALA A 30 -19.55 -10.31 -10.04
C ALA A 30 -19.73 -10.45 -8.52
N SER A 31 -18.96 -9.68 -7.74
CA SER A 31 -19.37 -9.19 -6.40
C SER A 31 -18.40 -8.17 -5.76
N THR A 32 -17.60 -7.39 -6.50
CA THR A 32 -16.54 -6.54 -5.89
C THR A 32 -16.94 -5.09 -5.63
N GLY A 33 -18.16 -4.66 -5.98
CA GLY A 33 -18.54 -3.24 -5.92
C GLY A 33 -18.92 -2.71 -4.52
N THR A 34 -19.50 -3.55 -3.68
CA THR A 34 -20.06 -3.13 -2.36
C THR A 34 -19.04 -3.25 -1.24
N ASP A 35 -18.20 -4.27 -1.28
CA ASP A 35 -17.24 -4.56 -0.20
C ASP A 35 -16.05 -3.59 -0.24
N ASP A 36 -15.62 -3.19 -1.45
CA ASP A 36 -14.57 -2.19 -1.66
C ASP A 36 -14.97 -0.82 -1.13
N GLU A 37 -16.26 -0.45 -1.18
CA GLU A 37 -16.75 0.82 -0.62
C GLU A 37 -16.68 0.83 0.91
N GLY A 38 -17.09 -0.26 1.57
CA GLY A 38 -17.00 -0.37 3.02
C GLY A 38 -15.56 -0.31 3.53
N VAL A 39 -14.63 -0.93 2.80
CA VAL A 39 -13.19 -0.85 3.11
C VAL A 39 -12.65 0.57 2.93
N ARG A 40 -13.06 1.28 1.86
CA ARG A 40 -12.68 2.68 1.63
C ARG A 40 -13.15 3.59 2.76
N GLY A 41 -14.41 3.45 3.17
CA GLY A 41 -14.98 4.25 4.27
C GLY A 41 -14.21 4.06 5.57
N THR A 42 -13.79 2.83 5.87
CA THR A 42 -13.03 2.53 7.09
C THR A 42 -11.67 3.24 7.12
N CYS A 43 -10.95 3.29 5.99
CA CYS A 43 -9.67 4.02 5.90
C CYS A 43 -9.87 5.53 6.12
N GLU A 44 -10.90 6.11 5.52
CA GLU A 44 -11.24 7.54 5.67
C GLU A 44 -11.57 7.87 7.13
N ASP A 45 -12.45 7.10 7.75
CA ASP A 45 -12.87 7.28 9.15
C ASP A 45 -11.70 7.17 10.12
N ALA A 46 -10.87 6.15 9.95
CA ALA A 46 -9.69 5.96 10.80
C ALA A 46 -8.71 7.12 10.68
N SER A 47 -8.49 7.59 9.46
CA SER A 47 -7.53 8.65 9.21
C SER A 47 -8.05 10.01 9.71
N MET A 48 -9.36 10.26 9.62
CA MET A 48 -10.00 11.45 10.22
C MET A 48 -9.92 11.44 11.75
N CYS A 49 -10.19 10.29 12.38
CA CYS A 49 -10.08 10.16 13.84
C CYS A 49 -8.64 10.38 14.32
N LYS A 50 -7.66 9.82 13.61
CA LYS A 50 -6.24 10.07 13.89
C LYS A 50 -5.90 11.56 13.77
N ARG A 51 -6.26 12.23 12.65
CA ARG A 51 -5.96 13.66 12.47
C ARG A 51 -6.64 14.53 13.53
N PHE A 52 -7.87 14.22 13.90
CA PHE A 52 -8.58 14.94 14.96
C PHE A 52 -7.87 14.79 16.32
N ALA A 53 -7.48 13.57 16.70
CA ALA A 53 -6.75 13.35 17.96
C ALA A 53 -5.36 14.04 17.97
N VAL A 54 -4.65 14.07 16.83
CA VAL A 54 -3.40 14.85 16.68
C VAL A 54 -3.64 16.33 16.90
N SER A 55 -4.72 16.89 16.34
CA SER A 55 -5.06 18.32 16.52
C SER A 55 -5.37 18.69 17.98
N LEU A 56 -5.79 17.71 18.79
CA LEU A 56 -6.00 17.86 20.22
C LEU A 56 -4.75 17.57 21.06
N GLY A 57 -3.62 17.25 20.44
CA GLY A 57 -2.35 17.02 21.12
C GLY A 57 -2.19 15.63 21.75
N TYR A 58 -2.98 14.63 21.35
CA TYR A 58 -2.80 13.27 21.88
C TYR A 58 -1.44 12.67 21.51
N TRP A 59 -0.93 12.97 20.32
CA TRP A 59 0.46 12.70 19.93
C TRP A 59 0.90 13.70 18.86
N HIS A 60 2.20 13.74 18.60
CA HIS A 60 2.79 14.59 17.58
C HIS A 60 2.86 13.86 16.23
N ASP A 61 2.25 14.43 15.20
CA ASP A 61 2.30 13.93 13.82
C ASP A 61 2.14 15.11 12.85
N PRO A 62 3.25 15.68 12.33
CA PRO A 62 3.20 16.79 11.41
C PRO A 62 2.80 16.37 9.98
N TYR A 63 2.68 15.07 9.71
CA TYR A 63 2.52 14.52 8.36
C TYR A 63 1.07 14.23 8.01
N ILE A 64 0.26 13.81 8.99
CA ILE A 64 -1.12 13.35 8.74
C ILE A 64 -2.02 14.43 8.12
N GLN A 65 -1.66 15.70 8.29
CA GLN A 65 -2.37 16.84 7.70
C GLN A 65 -2.32 16.87 6.17
N HIS A 66 -1.33 16.22 5.55
CA HIS A 66 -1.19 16.19 4.09
C HIS A 66 -2.11 15.14 3.45
N PHE A 67 -2.49 14.10 4.19
CA PHE A 67 -3.27 12.97 3.64
C PHE A 67 -4.78 13.05 3.87
N VAL A 68 -5.22 13.73 4.92
CA VAL A 68 -6.62 13.68 5.39
C VAL A 68 -7.02 15.05 5.84
N ARG A 69 -8.22 15.57 5.53
CA ARG A 69 -8.67 16.88 6.03
C ARG A 69 -9.01 16.85 7.54
N LEU A 70 -8.92 17.99 8.21
CA LEU A 70 -9.34 18.08 9.62
C LEU A 70 -10.86 18.00 9.72
N SER A 71 -11.37 17.03 10.49
CA SER A 71 -12.80 16.90 10.78
C SER A 71 -13.30 18.12 11.55
N LYS A 72 -14.43 18.69 11.10
CA LYS A 72 -15.15 19.74 11.86
C LYS A 72 -15.98 19.15 13.00
N GLU A 73 -16.37 17.88 12.87
CA GLU A 73 -17.14 17.18 13.88
C GLU A 73 -16.23 16.68 14.99
N ARG A 74 -16.65 16.92 16.24
CA ARG A 74 -15.93 16.46 17.43
C ARG A 74 -16.10 14.95 17.57
N LYS A 75 -15.01 14.23 17.83
CA LYS A 75 -15.04 12.82 18.22
C LYS A 75 -15.14 12.70 19.74
N ALA A 76 -15.86 11.70 20.23
CA ALA A 76 -16.00 11.43 21.66
C ALA A 76 -14.61 11.23 22.32
N PRO A 77 -14.38 11.70 23.56
CA PRO A 77 -13.09 11.58 24.23
C PRO A 77 -12.54 10.14 24.28
N GLU A 78 -13.42 9.16 24.46
CA GLU A 78 -13.11 7.73 24.53
C GLU A 78 -12.56 7.22 23.20
N ILE A 79 -13.07 7.72 22.07
CA ILE A 79 -12.57 7.40 20.73
C ILE A 79 -11.13 7.91 20.58
N ASN A 80 -10.87 9.17 20.96
CA ASN A 80 -9.53 9.75 20.86
C ASN A 80 -8.52 9.01 21.75
N ARG A 81 -8.93 8.65 22.98
CA ARG A 81 -8.12 7.82 23.89
C ARG A 81 -7.83 6.44 23.31
N GLY A 82 -8.82 5.80 22.67
CA GLY A 82 -8.65 4.52 21.99
C GLY A 82 -7.63 4.60 20.84
N TYR A 83 -7.71 5.64 20.01
CA TYR A 83 -6.73 5.88 18.95
C TYR A 83 -5.33 6.17 19.48
N PHE A 84 -5.23 6.98 20.55
CA PHE A 84 -3.95 7.22 21.22
C PHE A 84 -3.34 5.92 21.74
N ALA A 85 -4.10 5.10 22.47
CA ALA A 85 -3.62 3.83 22.98
C ALA A 85 -3.17 2.90 21.85
N ARG A 86 -3.93 2.83 20.75
CA ARG A 86 -3.56 2.06 19.54
C ARG A 86 -2.24 2.56 18.93
N VAL A 87 -2.13 3.85 18.64
CA VAL A 87 -0.94 4.45 18.01
C VAL A 87 0.27 4.28 18.91
N HIS A 88 0.13 4.57 20.20
CA HIS A 88 1.19 4.45 21.18
C HIS A 88 1.65 2.99 21.34
N GLY A 89 0.73 2.05 21.52
CA GLY A 89 1.05 0.62 21.67
C GLY A 89 1.82 0.07 20.47
N VAL A 90 1.33 0.32 19.25
CA VAL A 90 2.02 -0.11 18.01
C VAL A 90 3.39 0.56 17.88
N SER A 91 3.47 1.86 18.16
CA SER A 91 4.74 2.61 18.14
C SER A 91 5.78 2.00 19.10
N GLN A 92 5.38 1.63 20.32
CA GLN A 92 6.28 1.02 21.30
C GLN A 92 6.81 -0.33 20.82
N LEU A 93 5.96 -1.16 20.19
CA LEU A 93 6.37 -2.45 19.63
C LEU A 93 7.34 -2.28 18.45
N ILE A 94 7.06 -1.33 17.55
CA ILE A 94 7.95 -1.01 16.42
C ILE A 94 9.31 -0.55 16.94
N LYS A 95 9.36 0.38 17.90
CA LYS A 95 10.61 0.86 18.49
C LYS A 95 11.36 -0.24 19.23
N ALA A 96 10.66 -1.14 19.93
CA ALA A 96 11.28 -2.29 20.58
C ALA A 96 11.90 -3.25 19.56
N PHE A 97 11.20 -3.53 18.46
CA PHE A 97 11.69 -4.37 17.37
C PHE A 97 12.93 -3.74 16.69
N LEU A 98 12.85 -2.46 16.32
CA LEU A 98 13.94 -1.72 15.70
C LEU A 98 15.21 -1.71 16.56
N ARG A 99 15.07 -1.49 17.88
CA ARG A 99 16.19 -1.57 18.83
C ARG A 99 16.83 -2.95 18.88
N LYS A 100 16.04 -4.02 18.84
CA LYS A 100 16.55 -5.40 18.88
C LYS A 100 17.28 -5.80 17.60
N THR A 101 16.91 -5.20 16.47
CA THR A 101 17.54 -5.46 15.17
C THR A 101 18.58 -4.42 14.77
N GLU A 102 18.84 -3.42 15.62
CA GLU A 102 19.71 -2.27 15.30
C GLU A 102 19.32 -1.62 13.95
N CYS A 103 18.01 -1.45 13.72
CA CYS A 103 17.42 -0.98 12.46
C CYS A 103 17.77 -1.81 11.19
N HIS A 104 18.50 -2.91 11.32
CA HIS A 104 18.85 -3.85 10.24
C HIS A 104 17.70 -4.83 9.97
N CYS A 105 16.52 -4.30 9.66
CA CYS A 105 15.31 -5.09 9.41
C CYS A 105 14.47 -4.47 8.29
N GLN A 106 13.36 -5.14 7.98
CA GLN A 106 12.33 -4.65 7.07
C GLN A 106 11.02 -4.58 7.83
N ILE A 107 10.26 -3.50 7.64
CA ILE A 107 8.90 -3.37 8.17
C ILE A 107 7.93 -3.46 7.00
N ILE A 108 6.87 -4.25 7.15
CA ILE A 108 5.79 -4.38 6.18
C ILE A 108 4.49 -4.02 6.90
N ASN A 109 3.90 -2.87 6.54
CA ASN A 109 2.63 -2.40 7.07
C ASN A 109 1.49 -2.82 6.14
N LEU A 110 0.65 -3.74 6.60
CA LEU A 110 -0.45 -4.32 5.83
C LEU A 110 -1.75 -3.56 6.14
N GLY A 111 -2.42 -3.06 5.11
CA GLY A 111 -3.56 -2.15 5.27
C GLY A 111 -3.12 -0.81 5.85
N ALA A 112 -2.02 -0.25 5.31
CA ALA A 112 -1.37 0.93 5.88
C ALA A 112 -2.26 2.18 5.84
N GLY A 113 -3.17 2.29 4.88
CA GLY A 113 -3.98 3.49 4.68
C GLY A 113 -3.11 4.75 4.59
N MET A 114 -3.56 5.81 5.24
CA MET A 114 -2.83 7.09 5.35
C MET A 114 -1.85 7.12 6.52
N ASP A 115 -1.22 5.99 6.86
CA ASP A 115 -0.26 5.95 7.96
C ASP A 115 1.00 6.76 7.66
N THR A 116 1.53 7.39 8.72
CA THR A 116 2.64 8.35 8.69
C THR A 116 3.89 7.82 9.40
N THR A 117 3.89 6.56 9.85
CA THR A 117 4.96 5.99 10.68
C THR A 117 6.33 6.09 10.01
N PHE A 118 6.40 5.91 8.68
CA PHE A 118 7.66 6.06 7.96
C PHE A 118 8.35 7.41 8.23
N TRP A 119 7.64 8.52 8.05
CA TRP A 119 8.19 9.86 8.26
C TRP A 119 8.49 10.13 9.73
N ARG A 120 7.61 9.69 10.66
CA ARG A 120 7.87 9.82 12.10
C ARG A 120 9.11 9.05 12.54
N LEU A 121 9.33 7.84 12.02
CA LEU A 121 10.55 7.07 12.31
C LEU A 121 11.80 7.74 11.70
N LYS A 122 11.66 8.40 10.55
CA LYS A 122 12.74 9.17 9.93
C LYS A 122 13.17 10.35 10.80
N ASP A 123 12.22 11.10 11.36
CA ASP A 123 12.54 12.22 12.25
C ASP A 123 13.23 11.78 13.55
N GLU A 124 12.93 10.56 14.00
CA GLU A 124 13.55 9.96 15.18
C GLU A 124 14.88 9.25 14.88
N ASP A 125 15.37 9.25 13.63
CA ASP A 125 16.55 8.51 13.18
C ASP A 125 16.46 6.98 13.42
N LEU A 126 15.24 6.43 13.29
CA LEU A 126 14.91 5.02 13.54
C LEU A 126 14.44 4.30 12.27
N LEU A 127 14.92 4.71 11.09
CA LEU A 127 14.51 4.06 9.83
C LEU A 127 15.03 2.63 9.72
N PRO A 128 14.16 1.64 9.40
CA PRO A 128 14.63 0.32 9.00
C PRO A 128 15.31 0.37 7.63
N ARG A 129 16.01 -0.70 7.23
CA ARG A 129 16.60 -0.80 5.88
C ARG A 129 15.60 -0.59 4.76
N LYS A 130 14.39 -1.13 4.91
CA LYS A 130 13.26 -0.90 4.00
C LYS A 130 11.95 -0.87 4.79
N TYR A 131 11.05 0.01 4.34
CA TYR A 131 9.69 0.11 4.85
C TYR A 131 8.73 -0.09 3.68
N PHE A 132 7.88 -1.09 3.78
CA PHE A 132 6.89 -1.42 2.76
C PHE A 132 5.49 -1.16 3.31
N GLU A 133 4.64 -0.62 2.45
CA GLU A 133 3.22 -0.46 2.72
C GLU A 133 2.45 -1.21 1.64
N VAL A 134 1.42 -1.94 2.08
CA VAL A 134 0.53 -2.69 1.19
C VAL A 134 -0.89 -2.27 1.52
N ASP A 135 -1.64 -1.87 0.50
CA ASP A 135 -3.06 -1.53 0.61
C ASP A 135 -3.75 -1.76 -0.74
N PHE A 136 -5.07 -1.60 -0.78
CA PHE A 136 -5.83 -1.65 -2.02
C PHE A 136 -5.38 -0.55 -2.99
N PRO A 137 -5.36 -0.82 -4.31
CA PRO A 137 -4.88 0.13 -5.31
C PRO A 137 -5.50 1.53 -5.18
N VAL A 138 -6.80 1.62 -4.89
CA VAL A 138 -7.49 2.91 -4.71
C VAL A 138 -6.93 3.74 -3.54
N ILE A 139 -6.57 3.09 -2.44
CA ILE A 139 -5.99 3.74 -1.26
C ILE A 139 -4.55 4.16 -1.54
N VAL A 140 -3.78 3.29 -2.19
CA VAL A 140 -2.41 3.60 -2.63
C VAL A 140 -2.40 4.78 -3.60
N THR A 141 -3.26 4.78 -4.63
CA THR A 141 -3.37 5.90 -5.57
C THR A 141 -3.71 7.21 -4.86
N ARG A 142 -4.64 7.20 -3.90
CA ARG A 142 -4.97 8.37 -3.09
C ARG A 142 -3.75 8.87 -2.30
N LYS A 143 -2.99 7.96 -1.68
CA LYS A 143 -1.79 8.29 -0.91
C LYS A 143 -0.66 8.86 -1.79
N LEU A 144 -0.49 8.32 -3.00
CA LEU A 144 0.53 8.78 -3.95
C LEU A 144 0.21 10.15 -4.57
N HIS A 145 -1.06 10.55 -4.61
CA HIS A 145 -1.51 11.85 -5.13
C HIS A 145 -1.67 12.93 -4.06
N SER A 146 -1.52 12.57 -2.77
CA SER A 146 -1.59 13.51 -1.64
C SER A 146 -0.26 14.23 -1.45
#